data_AF-A0A381Y1Q7-F1
#
_entry.id   AF-A0A381Y1Q7-F1
#
_cell.length_a   1.000
_cell.length_b   1.000
_cell.length_c   1.000
_cell.angle_alpha   90.00
_cell.angle_beta   90.00
_cell.angle_gamma   90.00
#
_symmetry.space_group_name_H-M   'P 1'
#
loop_
_entity.id
_entity.type
_entity.pdbx_description
1 polymer ?
#
loop_
_entity_poly.entity_id
_entity_poly.type
_entity_poly.pdbx_seq_one_letter_code
_entity_poly.pdbx_strand_id
1 'polypeptide(L)'
;MKKDYILELPRNQYDRLANAFEWDDVWFIRFDPEADTVTFKMSEEQRKRYSKYASETENKNIPKKFRATYLITQIFLPRNIKQYEVTA
;
A
#
# COMPACT_ATOMS: atom_id res chain seq x y z
N MET A 1 -7.75 10.77 18.03
CA MET A 1 -8.39 9.79 17.14
C MET A 1 -7.30 9.08 16.36
N LYS A 2 -7.27 7.73 16.37
CA LYS A 2 -6.41 6.99 15.45
C LYS A 2 -6.98 7.24 14.04
N LYS A 3 -6.17 7.80 13.14
CA LYS A 3 -6.58 8.00 11.74
C LYS A 3 -6.52 6.62 11.06
N ASP A 4 -7.63 6.21 10.46
CA ASP A 4 -7.64 5.08 9.54
C ASP A 4 -7.72 5.64 8.11
N TYR A 5 -7.18 4.89 7.16
CA TYR A 5 -7.23 5.20 5.74
C TYR A 5 -8.08 4.15 5.04
N ILE A 6 -8.92 4.61 4.14
CA ILE A 6 -9.55 3.75 3.14
C ILE A 6 -8.86 4.09 1.83
N LEU A 7 -8.16 3.11 1.25
CA LEU A 7 -7.35 3.29 0.07
C LEU A 7 -7.90 2.45 -1.09
N GLU A 8 -7.77 2.98 -2.30
CA GLU A 8 -8.02 2.25 -3.54
C GLU A 8 -6.73 2.15 -4.35
N LEU A 9 -6.34 0.92 -4.71
CA LEU A 9 -5.14 0.65 -5.50
C LEU A 9 -5.46 -0.26 -6.69
N PRO A 10 -4.73 -0.15 -7.81
CA PRO A 10 -4.73 -1.18 -8.84
C PRO A 10 -4.45 -2.56 -8.23
N ARG A 11 -5.20 -3.59 -8.62
CA ARG A 11 -5.11 -4.95 -8.06
C ARG A 11 -3.68 -5.48 -8.11
N ASN A 12 -2.97 -5.24 -9.21
CA ASN A 12 -1.57 -5.67 -9.34
C ASN A 12 -0.62 -5.03 -8.29
N GLN A 13 -0.88 -3.82 -7.81
CA GLN A 13 -0.11 -3.17 -6.74
C GLN A 13 -0.52 -3.72 -5.38
N TYR A 14 -1.82 -3.92 -5.16
CA TYR A 14 -2.37 -4.56 -3.99
C TYR A 14 -1.76 -5.97 -3.78
N ASP A 15 -1.79 -6.82 -4.81
CA ASP A 15 -1.27 -8.19 -4.75
C ASP A 15 0.25 -8.22 -4.48
N ARG A 16 0.99 -7.27 -5.08
CA ARG A 16 2.43 -7.13 -4.82
C ARG A 16 2.72 -6.75 -3.37
N LEU A 17 1.90 -5.88 -2.79
CA LEU A 17 2.02 -5.52 -1.38
C LEU A 17 1.66 -6.70 -0.47
N ALA A 18 0.61 -7.47 -0.80
CA ALA A 18 0.21 -8.67 -0.06
C ALA A 18 1.25 -9.80 -0.14
N ASN A 19 1.99 -9.89 -1.24
CA ASN A 19 3.12 -10.82 -1.37
C ASN A 19 4.35 -10.34 -0.58
N ALA A 20 4.55 -9.02 -0.51
CA ALA A 20 5.74 -8.44 0.10
C ALA A 20 5.64 -8.26 1.63
N PHE A 21 4.43 -8.12 2.17
CA PHE A 21 4.17 -7.90 3.59
C PHE A 21 3.10 -8.86 4.10
N GLU A 22 3.18 -9.24 5.36
CA GLU A 22 2.05 -9.84 6.06
C GLU A 22 1.00 -8.74 6.30
N TRP A 23 -0.22 -9.00 5.82
CA TRP A 23 -1.36 -8.08 5.83
C TRP A 23 -2.29 -8.31 7.03
N ASP A 24 -1.73 -8.68 8.18
CA ASP A 24 -2.50 -9.21 9.31
C ASP A 24 -3.67 -8.33 9.79
N ASP A 25 -3.54 -7.00 9.71
CA ASP A 25 -4.64 -6.09 10.09
C ASP A 25 -5.19 -5.25 8.92
N VAL A 26 -4.82 -5.56 7.67
CA VAL A 26 -5.35 -4.84 6.51
C VAL A 26 -6.69 -5.45 6.12
N TRP A 27 -7.74 -4.64 6.15
CA TRP A 27 -9.09 -5.12 5.90
C TRP A 27 -9.50 -4.86 4.45
N PHE A 28 -9.59 -5.91 3.64
CA PHE A 28 -10.21 -5.86 2.32
C PHE A 28 -11.67 -5.39 2.40
N ILE A 29 -12.04 -4.40 1.58
CA ILE A 29 -13.42 -3.89 1.51
C ILE A 29 -14.12 -4.40 0.27
N ARG A 30 -13.55 -4.15 -0.92
CA ARG A 30 -14.15 -4.55 -2.21
C ARG A 30 -13.11 -4.63 -3.33
N PHE A 31 -13.48 -5.34 -4.38
CA PHE A 31 -12.79 -5.39 -5.66
C PHE A 31 -13.72 -4.85 -6.75
N ASP A 32 -13.21 -3.92 -7.56
CA ASP A 32 -13.89 -3.39 -8.74
C ASP A 32 -13.34 -4.10 -10.00
N PRO A 33 -14.12 -4.97 -10.66
CA PRO A 33 -13.69 -5.69 -11.85
C PRO A 33 -13.60 -4.82 -13.11
N GLU A 34 -14.32 -3.70 -13.17
CA GLU A 34 -14.30 -2.80 -14.33
C GLU A 34 -13.02 -1.95 -14.32
N ALA A 35 -12.66 -1.43 -13.14
CA ALA A 35 -11.45 -0.62 -12.96
C ALA A 35 -10.17 -1.43 -12.65
N ASP A 36 -10.31 -2.74 -12.37
CA ASP A 36 -9.24 -3.61 -11.85
C ASP A 36 -8.56 -3.04 -10.58
N THR A 37 -9.36 -2.50 -9.66
CA THR A 37 -8.90 -1.89 -8.41
C THR A 37 -9.43 -2.63 -7.17
N VAL A 38 -8.69 -2.49 -6.07
CA VAL A 38 -9.04 -3.04 -4.76
C VAL A 38 -9.13 -1.90 -3.75
N THR A 39 -10.26 -1.81 -3.07
CA THR A 39 -10.45 -0.92 -1.92
C THR A 39 -10.19 -1.68 -0.63
N PHE A 40 -9.42 -1.08 0.28
CA PHE A 40 -9.10 -1.69 1.57
C PHE A 40 -8.85 -0.63 2.66
N LYS A 41 -8.99 -1.04 3.91
CA LYS A 41 -8.76 -0.20 5.09
C LYS A 41 -7.42 -0.54 5.75
N MET A 42 -6.68 0.49 6.15
CA MET A 42 -5.48 0.35 6.97
C MET A 42 -5.41 1.39 8.09
N SER A 43 -4.73 1.05 9.19
CA SER A 43 -4.50 1.99 10.30
C SER A 43 -3.31 2.92 10.04
N GLU A 44 -3.26 4.07 10.71
CA GLU A 44 -2.08 4.95 10.70
C GLU A 44 -0.80 4.22 11.17
N GLU A 45 -0.92 3.26 12.08
CA GLU A 45 0.22 2.47 12.56
C GLU A 45 0.81 1.58 11.44
N GLN A 46 -0.05 0.92 10.66
CA GLN A 46 0.36 0.16 9.49
C GLN A 46 0.95 1.06 8.40
N ARG A 47 0.27 2.17 8.10
CA ARG A 47 0.79 3.18 7.16
C ARG A 47 2.19 3.63 7.55
N LYS A 48 2.41 3.97 8.83
CA LYS A 48 3.73 4.31 9.38
C LYS A 48 4.74 3.20 9.12
N ARG A 49 4.39 1.96 9.49
CA ARG A 49 5.26 0.79 9.31
C ARG A 49 5.65 0.60 7.85
N TYR A 50 4.70 0.63 6.93
CA TYR A 50 4.97 0.41 5.51
C TYR A 50 5.74 1.57 4.87
N SER A 51 5.48 2.81 5.30
CA SER A 51 6.23 3.99 4.81
C SER A 51 7.72 3.96 5.16
N LYS A 52 8.16 3.16 6.16
CA LYS A 52 9.59 2.99 6.47
C LYS A 52 10.35 2.25 5.38
N TYR A 53 9.66 1.45 4.57
CA TYR A 53 10.26 0.76 3.43
C TYR A 53 10.25 1.59 2.16
N ALA A 54 9.63 2.78 2.18
CA ALA A 54 9.58 3.65 1.02
C ALA A 54 10.97 4.21 0.70
N SER A 55 11.45 3.95 -0.51
CA SER A 55 12.69 4.53 -1.02
C SER A 55 12.48 5.02 -2.45
N GLU A 56 13.06 6.18 -2.78
CA GLU A 56 13.00 6.77 -4.13
C GLU A 56 13.93 6.03 -5.10
N THR A 57 14.90 5.28 -4.57
CA THR A 57 15.84 4.46 -5.33
C THR A 57 15.75 3.00 -4.92
N GLU A 58 15.82 2.08 -5.88
CA GLU A 58 15.90 0.65 -5.59
C GLU A 58 17.12 0.32 -4.73
N ASN A 59 16.92 -0.44 -3.65
CA ASN A 59 18.06 -1.02 -2.95
C ASN A 59 18.52 -2.28 -3.73
N LYS A 60 19.61 -2.13 -4.48
CA LYS A 60 20.18 -3.20 -5.30
C LYS A 60 20.70 -4.40 -4.49
N ASN A 61 20.93 -4.22 -3.19
CA ASN A 61 21.41 -5.29 -2.30
C ASN A 61 20.31 -6.28 -1.89
N ILE A 62 19.07 -6.04 -2.32
CA ILE A 62 17.90 -6.83 -1.93
C ILE A 62 17.44 -7.63 -3.15
N PRO A 63 16.94 -8.87 -2.97
CA PRO A 63 16.47 -9.68 -4.08
C PRO A 63 15.47 -8.93 -4.96
N LYS A 64 15.61 -9.09 -6.28
CA LYS A 64 14.80 -8.37 -7.29
C LYS A 64 13.30 -8.42 -7.00
N LYS A 65 12.80 -9.55 -6.46
CA LYS A 65 11.39 -9.74 -6.11
C LYS A 65 10.86 -8.72 -5.08
N PHE A 66 11.73 -8.20 -4.22
CA PHE A 66 11.37 -7.23 -3.17
C PHE A 66 11.74 -5.78 -3.53
N ARG A 67 12.39 -5.55 -4.68
CA ARG A 67 12.77 -4.18 -5.08
C ARG A 67 11.56 -3.32 -5.44
N ALA A 68 10.56 -3.94 -6.08
CA ALA A 68 9.29 -3.28 -6.37
C ALA A 68 8.56 -2.83 -5.09
N THR A 69 8.79 -3.49 -3.95
CA THR A 69 8.22 -3.14 -2.66
C THR A 69 8.63 -1.75 -2.19
N TYR A 70 9.85 -1.29 -2.50
CA TYR A 70 10.34 0.05 -2.14
C TYR A 70 9.62 1.17 -2.89
N LEU A 71 9.34 0.92 -4.18
CA LEU A 71 8.64 1.87 -5.04
C LEU A 71 7.16 1.91 -4.70
N ILE A 72 6.51 0.76 -4.47
CA ILE A 72 5.08 0.71 -4.16
C ILE A 72 4.80 1.26 -2.76
N THR A 73 5.70 1.09 -1.80
CA THR A 73 5.52 1.67 -0.45
C THR A 73 5.63 3.19 -0.40
N GLN A 74 6.08 3.84 -1.47
CA GLN A 74 5.98 5.31 -1.62
C GLN A 74 4.53 5.80 -1.50
N ILE A 75 3.55 4.97 -1.84
CA ILE A 75 2.12 5.24 -1.68
C ILE A 75 1.81 5.65 -0.23
N PHE A 76 2.45 5.02 0.76
CA PHE A 76 2.16 5.22 2.16
C PHE A 76 2.79 6.48 2.77
N LEU A 77 3.56 7.25 2.01
CA LEU A 77 4.10 8.53 2.48
C LEU A 77 2.97 9.56 2.62
N PRO A 78 2.99 10.41 3.66
CA PRO A 78 1.93 11.42 3.89
C PRO A 78 1.66 12.33 2.69
N ARG A 79 2.70 12.60 1.88
CA ARG A 79 2.63 13.41 0.66
C ARG A 79 1.93 12.72 -0.52
N ASN A 80 1.91 11.38 -0.54
CA ASN A 80 1.41 10.58 -1.66
C ASN A 80 0.06 9.91 -1.35
N ILE A 81 -0.15 9.48 -0.10
CA ILE A 81 -1.30 8.65 0.29
C ILE A 81 -2.65 9.27 -0.03
N LYS A 82 -2.76 10.61 0.02
CA LYS A 82 -4.00 11.33 -0.27
C LYS A 82 -4.56 11.06 -1.67
N GLN A 83 -3.71 10.72 -2.64
CA GLN A 83 -4.15 10.44 -4.01
C GLN A 83 -4.90 9.11 -4.13
N TYR A 84 -4.74 8.24 -3.14
CA TYR A 84 -5.33 6.91 -3.10
C TYR A 84 -6.44 6.81 -2.06
N GLU A 85 -6.62 7.85 -1.23
CA GLU A 85 -7.63 7.89 -0.19
C GLU A 85 -9.00 8.08 -0.83
N VAL A 86 -9.86 7.07 -0.72
CA VAL A 86 -11.27 7.18 -1.11
C VAL A 86 -12.04 7.80 0.03
N THR A 87 -12.71 8.91 -0.26
CA THR A 87 -13.65 9.52 0.69
C THR A 87 -14.94 8.73 0.61
N ALA A 88 -15.38 8.19 1.75
CA ALA A 88 -16.71 7.60 1.87
C ALA A 88 -17.80 8.66 1.68
#